data_AF-A0ABD0XYQ8-F1
#
_entry.id   AF-A0ABD0XYQ8-F1
#
_cell.length_a   1.000
_cell.length_b   1.000
_cell.length_c   1.000
_cell.angle_alpha   90.00
_cell.angle_beta   90.00
_cell.angle_gamma   90.00
#
_symmetry.space_group_name_H-M   'P 1'
#
loop_
_entity.id
_entity.type
_entity.pdbx_description
1 polymer ?
#
loop_
_entity_poly.entity_id
_entity_poly.type
_entity_poly.pdbx_seq_one_letter_code
_entity_poly.pdbx_strand_id
1 'polypeptide(L)'
;MFGALLGTLQKFRQEENKLKEKEEKRAQVERKLEEAAQREKEEAKRTRQELFLSRRQQQLEIKRLEYKLIRLKQLKEWESTKVHLTNFIQTKAAPKIFFLPKVHNSKSEELLANTRSTISS
;
A
#
# COMPACT_ATOMS: atom_id res chain seq x y z
N MET A 1 83.88 20.93 -0.29
CA MET A 1 82.93 19.87 0.14
C MET A 1 81.48 20.38 0.34
N PHE A 2 81.06 21.47 -0.31
CA PHE A 2 79.71 22.05 -0.10
C PHE A 2 78.64 21.57 -1.11
N GLY A 3 79.05 21.06 -2.28
CA GLY A 3 78.13 20.59 -3.33
C GLY A 3 77.38 19.29 -2.99
N ALA A 4 77.96 18.42 -2.17
CA ALA A 4 77.31 17.17 -1.74
C ALA A 4 76.13 17.43 -0.78
N LEU A 5 76.25 18.44 0.09
CA LEU A 5 75.20 18.84 1.03
C LEU A 5 74.05 19.62 0.36
N LEU A 6 74.36 20.45 -0.64
CA LEU A 6 73.33 21.16 -1.41
C LEU A 6 72.49 20.19 -2.26
N GLY A 7 73.14 19.17 -2.83
CA GLY A 7 72.47 18.13 -3.62
C GLY A 7 71.57 17.20 -2.80
N THR A 8 71.90 16.91 -1.54
CA THR A 8 71.03 16.11 -0.65
C THR A 8 69.82 16.91 -0.19
N LEU A 9 69.96 18.19 0.12
CA LEU A 9 68.85 19.07 0.52
C LEU A 9 67.82 19.25 -0.60
N GLN A 10 68.29 19.32 -1.85
CA GLN A 10 67.42 19.37 -3.03
C GLN A 10 66.68 18.04 -3.28
N LYS A 11 67.32 16.89 -2.99
CA LYS A 11 66.66 15.57 -3.04
C LYS A 11 65.57 15.42 -1.97
N PHE A 12 65.84 15.85 -0.73
CA PHE A 12 64.83 15.85 0.33
C PHE A 12 63.58 16.66 -0.04
N ARG A 13 63.76 17.85 -0.62
CA ARG A 13 62.64 18.69 -1.05
C ARG A 13 61.82 18.06 -2.18
N GLN A 14 62.45 17.33 -3.09
CA GLN A 14 61.76 16.59 -4.15
C GLN A 14 61.02 15.37 -3.62
N GLU A 15 61.60 14.66 -2.64
CA GLU A 15 60.97 13.52 -1.98
C GLU A 15 59.75 13.96 -1.15
N GLU A 16 59.87 15.06 -0.41
CA GLU A 16 58.76 15.66 0.34
C GLU A 16 57.60 16.08 -0.57
N ASN A 17 57.88 16.71 -1.72
CA ASN A 17 56.84 17.08 -2.67
C ASN A 17 56.16 15.86 -3.30
N LYS A 18 56.90 14.80 -3.63
CA LYS A 18 56.33 13.54 -4.14
C LYS A 18 55.47 12.82 -3.11
N LEU A 19 55.83 12.92 -1.83
CA LEU A 19 55.02 12.40 -0.72
C LEU A 19 53.72 13.19 -0.59
N LYS A 20 53.79 14.53 -0.58
CA LYS A 20 52.62 15.42 -0.54
C LYS A 20 51.65 15.16 -1.70
N GLU A 21 52.14 15.02 -2.94
CA GLU A 21 51.30 14.71 -4.10
C GLU A 21 50.60 13.34 -3.99
N LYS A 22 51.27 12.34 -3.41
CA LYS A 22 50.66 11.01 -3.18
C LYS A 22 49.60 11.06 -2.09
N GLU A 23 49.84 11.82 -1.03
CA GLU A 23 48.90 12.03 0.06
C GLU A 23 47.66 12.81 -0.41
N GLU A 24 47.85 13.87 -1.21
CA GLU A 24 46.74 14.63 -1.81
C GLU A 24 45.87 13.76 -2.73
N LYS A 25 46.48 12.91 -3.57
CA LYS A 25 45.75 11.97 -4.42
C LYS A 25 44.98 10.94 -3.60
N ARG A 26 45.57 10.41 -2.52
CA ARG A 26 44.88 9.49 -1.60
C ARG A 26 43.71 10.17 -0.92
N ALA A 27 43.90 11.39 -0.40
CA ALA A 27 42.85 12.16 0.25
C ALA A 27 41.69 12.48 -0.71
N GLN A 28 41.97 12.78 -1.98
CA GLN A 28 40.92 12.98 -2.99
C GLN A 28 40.13 11.70 -3.29
N VAL A 29 40.82 10.55 -3.37
CA VAL A 29 40.16 9.25 -3.58
C VAL A 29 39.31 8.88 -2.36
N GLU A 30 39.83 9.08 -1.16
CA GLU A 30 39.13 8.78 0.09
C GLU A 30 37.87 9.64 0.26
N ARG A 31 37.95 10.96 -0.02
CA ARG A 31 36.78 11.86 -0.04
C ARG A 31 35.72 11.40 -1.04
N LYS A 32 36.12 11.03 -2.26
CA LYS A 32 35.17 10.53 -3.28
C LYS A 32 34.52 9.22 -2.85
N LEU A 33 35.28 8.33 -2.20
CA LEU A 33 34.77 7.06 -1.69
C LEU A 33 33.75 7.30 -0.56
N GLU A 34 34.06 8.23 0.35
CA GLU A 34 33.19 8.59 1.46
C GLU A 34 31.89 9.24 0.97
N GLU A 35 31.97 10.17 0.02
CA GLU A 35 30.78 10.77 -0.62
C GLU A 35 29.91 9.72 -1.32
N ALA A 36 30.53 8.76 -2.03
CA ALA A 36 29.79 7.68 -2.68
C ALA A 36 29.09 6.78 -1.65
N ALA A 37 29.79 6.40 -0.57
CA ALA A 37 29.22 5.59 0.50
C ALA A 37 28.07 6.30 1.23
N GLN A 38 28.17 7.61 1.43
CA GLN A 38 27.08 8.41 2.01
C GLN A 38 25.85 8.44 1.10
N ARG A 39 26.04 8.65 -0.20
CA ARG A 39 24.94 8.63 -1.18
C ARG A 39 24.23 7.28 -1.24
N GLU A 40 24.99 6.19 -1.34
CA GLU A 40 24.42 4.84 -1.36
C GLU A 40 23.61 4.54 -0.09
N LYS A 41 24.13 4.94 1.07
CA LYS A 41 23.44 4.79 2.36
C LYS A 41 22.14 5.60 2.41
N GLU A 42 22.13 6.82 1.88
CA GLU A 42 20.93 7.64 1.80
C GLU A 42 19.89 7.06 0.83
N GLU A 43 20.31 6.61 -0.35
CA GLU A 43 19.44 5.97 -1.34
C GLU A 43 18.83 4.68 -0.79
N ALA A 44 19.64 3.84 -0.12
CA ALA A 44 19.16 2.64 0.56
C ALA A 44 18.13 2.97 1.66
N LYS A 45 18.32 4.08 2.38
CA LYS A 45 17.35 4.54 3.40
C LYS A 45 16.06 5.03 2.76
N ARG A 46 16.13 5.81 1.68
CA ARG A 46 14.96 6.34 0.94
C ARG A 46 14.14 5.22 0.33
N THR A 47 14.77 4.36 -0.45
CA THR A 47 14.14 3.17 -1.06
C THR A 47 13.48 2.27 -0.01
N ARG A 48 14.13 2.02 1.12
CA ARG A 48 13.53 1.26 2.23
C ARG A 48 12.27 1.93 2.78
N GLN A 49 12.27 3.25 2.95
CA GLN A 49 11.12 4.00 3.43
C GLN A 49 9.97 3.95 2.41
N GLU A 50 10.26 4.15 1.14
CA GLU A 50 9.28 4.08 0.05
C GLU A 50 8.63 2.69 -0.04
N LEU A 51 9.43 1.63 -0.01
CA LEU A 51 8.94 0.25 -0.01
C LEU A 51 8.06 -0.05 1.21
N PHE A 52 8.41 0.48 2.39
CA PHE A 52 7.59 0.30 3.59
C PHE A 52 6.23 1.02 3.46
N LEU A 53 6.22 2.25 2.95
CA LEU A 53 4.99 3.01 2.74
C LEU A 53 4.09 2.34 1.68
N SER A 54 4.68 1.91 0.56
CA SER A 54 3.97 1.20 -0.50
C SER A 54 3.33 -0.09 0.03
N ARG A 55 4.10 -0.92 0.74
CA ARG A 55 3.57 -2.13 1.39
C ARG A 55 2.42 -1.82 2.33
N ARG A 56 2.55 -0.77 3.15
CA ARG A 56 1.49 -0.38 4.10
C ARG A 56 0.22 0.05 3.36
N GLN A 57 0.33 0.81 2.28
CA GLN A 57 -0.81 1.22 1.47
C GLN A 57 -1.50 0.01 0.83
N GLN A 58 -0.74 -0.90 0.22
CA GLN A 58 -1.27 -2.12 -0.37
C GLN A 58 -2.01 -2.99 0.67
N GLN A 59 -1.47 -3.11 1.89
CA GLN A 59 -2.14 -3.85 2.97
C GLN A 59 -3.47 -3.22 3.39
N LEU A 60 -3.56 -1.88 3.43
CA LEU A 60 -4.81 -1.19 3.73
C LEU A 60 -5.84 -1.39 2.62
N GLU A 61 -5.40 -1.39 1.37
CA GLU A 61 -6.26 -1.64 0.23
C GLU A 61 -6.81 -3.06 0.22
N ILE A 62 -5.95 -4.07 0.48
CA ILE A 62 -6.37 -5.47 0.64
C ILE A 62 -7.44 -5.59 1.72
N LYS A 63 -7.21 -5.03 2.92
CA LYS A 63 -8.20 -5.07 4.01
C LYS A 63 -9.53 -4.42 3.63
N ARG A 64 -9.49 -3.32 2.89
CA ARG A 64 -10.69 -2.64 2.39
C ARG A 64 -11.46 -3.55 1.42
N LEU A 65 -10.76 -4.23 0.51
CA LEU A 65 -11.38 -5.16 -0.44
C LEU A 65 -11.96 -6.38 0.28
N GLU A 66 -11.24 -6.97 1.24
CA GLU A 66 -11.72 -8.07 2.08
C GLU A 66 -13.01 -7.68 2.80
N TYR A 67 -13.06 -6.48 3.41
CA TYR A 67 -14.28 -5.98 4.06
C TYR A 67 -15.46 -5.87 3.09
N LYS A 68 -15.23 -5.33 1.88
CA LYS A 68 -16.27 -5.25 0.84
C LYS A 68 -16.76 -6.64 0.43
N LEU A 69 -15.86 -7.61 0.29
CA LEU A 69 -16.22 -8.99 -0.03
C LEU A 69 -17.07 -9.63 1.06
N ILE A 70 -16.70 -9.45 2.33
CA ILE A 70 -17.51 -9.93 3.47
C ILE A 70 -18.89 -9.29 3.43
N ARG A 71 -18.99 -7.98 3.18
CA ARG A 71 -20.27 -7.28 3.09
C ARG A 71 -21.15 -7.81 1.95
N LEU A 72 -20.56 -8.09 0.79
CA LEU A 72 -21.27 -8.69 -0.33
C LEU A 72 -21.74 -10.10 -0.03
N LYS A 73 -20.94 -10.91 0.68
CA LYS A 73 -21.36 -12.25 1.12
C LYS A 73 -22.56 -12.16 2.08
N GLN A 74 -22.49 -11.30 3.08
CA GLN A 74 -23.60 -11.04 4.01
C GLN A 74 -24.86 -10.58 3.28
N LEU A 75 -24.72 -9.71 2.27
CA LEU A 75 -25.84 -9.26 1.46
C LEU A 75 -26.49 -10.44 0.71
N LYS A 76 -25.68 -11.29 0.07
CA LYS A 76 -26.17 -12.48 -0.64
C LYS A 76 -26.86 -13.49 0.29
N GLU A 77 -26.29 -13.71 1.47
CA GLU A 77 -26.91 -14.56 2.50
C GLU A 77 -28.25 -13.97 2.94
N TRP A 78 -28.31 -12.67 3.18
CA TRP A 78 -29.56 -12.00 3.52
C TRP A 78 -30.58 -12.05 2.37
N GLU A 79 -30.18 -11.83 1.12
CA GLU A 79 -31.03 -11.99 -0.04
C GLU A 79 -31.59 -13.41 -0.15
N SER A 80 -30.76 -14.44 0.06
CA SER A 80 -31.20 -15.84 0.01
C SER A 80 -32.27 -16.15 1.08
N THR A 81 -32.14 -15.61 2.29
CA THR A 81 -33.19 -15.73 3.32
C THR A 81 -34.51 -15.06 2.91
N LYS A 82 -34.45 -14.02 2.08
CA LYS A 82 -35.61 -13.24 1.64
C LYS A 82 -36.33 -13.82 0.44
N VAL A 83 -35.69 -14.69 -0.34
CA VAL A 83 -36.33 -15.36 -1.49
C VAL A 83 -37.63 -16.04 -1.06
N HIS A 84 -37.67 -16.62 0.13
CA HIS A 84 -38.86 -17.34 0.62
C HIS A 84 -40.03 -16.40 0.93
N LEU A 85 -39.74 -15.13 1.24
CA LEU A 85 -40.74 -14.10 1.53
C LEU A 85 -41.47 -13.61 0.28
N THR A 86 -40.98 -13.91 -0.93
CA THR A 86 -41.62 -13.54 -2.22
C THR A 86 -43.00 -14.18 -2.42
N ASN A 87 -43.30 -15.23 -1.67
CA ASN A 87 -44.60 -15.92 -1.70
C ASN A 87 -45.60 -15.38 -0.67
N PHE A 88 -45.23 -14.38 0.11
CA PHE A 88 -46.09 -13.78 1.13
C PHE A 88 -46.49 -12.35 0.75
N ILE A 89 -47.61 -11.88 1.28
CA ILE A 89 -48.07 -10.50 1.12
C ILE A 89 -47.42 -9.64 2.21
N GLN A 90 -46.77 -8.55 1.81
CA GLN A 90 -46.14 -7.59 2.71
C GLN A 90 -47.10 -6.46 3.12
N THR A 91 -47.16 -6.14 4.42
CA THR A 91 -47.88 -4.96 4.91
C THR A 91 -47.12 -3.66 4.64
N LYS A 92 -47.85 -2.54 4.48
CA LYS A 92 -47.27 -1.20 4.30
C LYS A 92 -46.80 -0.55 5.61
N ALA A 93 -47.23 -1.09 6.76
CA ALA A 93 -46.88 -0.57 8.07
C ALA A 93 -45.44 -0.94 8.48
N ALA A 94 -44.89 -0.19 9.44
CA ALA A 94 -43.65 -0.53 10.11
C ALA A 94 -43.98 -1.04 11.53
N PRO A 95 -43.54 -2.25 11.95
CA PRO A 95 -42.74 -3.21 11.19
C PRO A 95 -43.52 -3.90 10.07
N LYS A 96 -42.81 -4.24 8.99
CA LYS A 96 -43.35 -4.99 7.85
C LYS A 96 -43.65 -6.41 8.28
N ILE A 97 -44.89 -6.84 8.10
CA ILE A 97 -45.36 -8.20 8.41
C ILE A 97 -45.66 -8.91 7.09
N PHE A 98 -45.37 -10.21 7.06
CA PHE A 98 -45.63 -11.09 5.93
C PHE A 98 -46.73 -12.09 6.31
N PHE A 99 -47.75 -12.23 5.47
CA PHE A 99 -48.84 -13.17 5.70
C PHE A 99 -49.29 -13.84 4.40
N LEU A 100 -49.96 -14.98 4.55
CA LEU A 100 -50.55 -15.75 3.44
C LEU A 100 -52.02 -16.06 3.77
N PRO A 101 -52.99 -15.59 2.97
CA PRO A 101 -54.39 -15.93 3.19
C PRO A 101 -54.68 -17.39 2.81
N LYS A 102 -55.69 -18.00 3.44
CA LYS A 102 -56.09 -19.39 3.15
C LYS A 102 -56.63 -19.58 1.72
N VAL A 103 -57.33 -18.57 1.19
CA VAL A 103 -57.86 -18.53 -0.17
C VAL A 103 -57.56 -17.15 -0.74
N HIS A 104 -57.03 -17.09 -1.95
CA HIS A 104 -56.76 -15.83 -2.63
C HIS A 104 -58.03 -15.23 -3.23
N ASN A 105 -58.08 -13.90 -3.24
CA ASN A 105 -59.06 -13.10 -3.99
C ASN A 105 -58.29 -12.16 -4.92
N SER A 106 -58.97 -11.51 -5.87
CA SER A 106 -58.32 -10.60 -6.83
C SER A 106 -57.42 -9.55 -6.16
N LYS A 107 -57.87 -8.96 -5.05
CA LYS A 107 -57.11 -7.98 -4.28
C LYS A 107 -55.84 -8.58 -3.64
N SER A 108 -55.89 -9.81 -3.13
CA SER A 108 -54.74 -10.43 -2.48
C SER A 108 -53.70 -10.92 -3.50
N GLU A 109 -54.12 -11.26 -4.72
CA GLU A 109 -53.22 -11.52 -5.85
C GLU A 109 -52.48 -10.25 -6.30
N GLU A 110 -53.18 -9.12 -6.40
CA GLU A 110 -52.56 -7.82 -6.67
C GLU A 110 -51.53 -7.44 -5.58
N LEU A 111 -51.86 -7.64 -4.31
CA LEU A 111 -50.95 -7.38 -3.20
C LEU A 111 -49.73 -8.31 -3.20
N LEU A 112 -49.89 -9.57 -3.62
CA LEU A 112 -48.79 -10.52 -3.77
C LEU A 112 -47.86 -10.10 -4.93
N ALA A 113 -48.41 -9.68 -6.07
CA ALA A 113 -47.64 -9.17 -7.20
C ALA A 113 -46.82 -7.92 -6.80
N ASN A 114 -47.44 -7.00 -6.06
CA ASN A 114 -46.76 -5.83 -5.52
C ASN A 114 -45.60 -6.22 -4.58
N THR A 115 -45.81 -7.24 -3.73
CA THR A 115 -44.76 -7.72 -2.82
C THR A 115 -43.58 -8.33 -3.59
N ARG A 116 -43.86 -9.14 -4.62
CA ARG A 116 -42.81 -9.71 -5.50
C ARG A 116 -41.97 -8.64 -6.18
N SER A 117 -42.59 -7.59 -6.70
CA SER A 117 -41.85 -6.47 -7.29
C SER A 117 -40.95 -5.76 -6.28
N THR A 118 -41.40 -5.63 -5.02
CA THR A 118 -40.67 -4.93 -3.95
C THR A 118 -39.47 -5.72 -3.42
N ILE A 119 -39.54 -7.06 -3.44
CA ILE A 119 -38.46 -7.93 -2.95
C ILE A 119 -37.42 -8.23 -4.03
N SER A 120 -37.84 -8.24 -5.30
CA SER A 120 -36.97 -8.49 -6.45
C SER A 120 -36.22 -7.25 -6.97
N SER A 121 -36.54 -6.05 -6.47
CA SER A 121 -35.87 -4.79 -6.79
C SER A 121 -34.79 -4.47 -5.77
#